data_AF-A0A0D6Q5A4-F1
#
_entry.id   AF-A0A0D6Q5A4-F1
#
_cell.length_a   1.000
_cell.length_b   1.000
_cell.length_c   1.000
_cell.angle_alpha   90.00
_cell.angle_beta   90.00
_cell.angle_gamma   90.00
#
_symmetry.space_group_name_H-M   'P 1'
#
loop_
_entity.id
_entity.type
_entity.pdbx_description
1 polymer ?
#
loop_
_entity_poly.entity_id
_entity_poly.type
_entity_poly.pdbx_seq_one_letter_code
_entity_poly.pdbx_strand_id
1 'polypeptide(L)'
;MTIPAPQNYILYRTTALTRQPESYTDADGKTITPSPMVISPAGTVVGMQLLTTTAGIAVPDGFAFALDAAGTYPVGSIYTPPAATAAT
;
A
#
# COMPACT_ATOMS: atom_id res chain seq x y z
N MET A 1 -30.86 -15.96 -9.95
CA MET A 1 -29.83 -14.89 -9.92
C MET A 1 -29.09 -15.05 -8.60
N THR A 2 -27.82 -15.45 -8.64
CA THR A 2 -27.01 -15.60 -7.42
C THR A 2 -26.40 -14.25 -7.09
N ILE A 3 -26.74 -13.68 -5.94
CA ILE A 3 -26.08 -12.46 -5.46
C ILE A 3 -24.71 -12.88 -4.92
N PRO A 4 -23.58 -12.29 -5.38
CA PRO A 4 -22.28 -12.64 -4.85
C PRO A 4 -22.23 -12.30 -3.35
N ALA A 5 -21.72 -13.23 -2.54
CA ALA A 5 -21.50 -12.97 -1.13
C ALA A 5 -20.40 -11.90 -0.97
N PRO A 6 -20.57 -10.94 -0.04
CA PRO A 6 -19.53 -9.97 0.23
C PRO A 6 -18.31 -10.66 0.86
N GLN A 7 -17.13 -10.25 0.41
CA GLN A 7 -15.84 -10.75 0.88
C GLN A 7 -15.03 -9.61 1.48
N ASN A 8 -14.17 -9.93 2.44
CA ASN A 8 -13.29 -8.95 3.06
C ASN A 8 -12.07 -8.69 2.14
N TYR A 9 -11.93 -7.45 1.68
CA TYR A 9 -10.80 -6.99 0.89
C TYR A 9 -9.99 -5.97 1.68
N ILE A 10 -8.66 -6.08 1.58
CA ILE A 10 -7.73 -5.07 2.04
C ILE A 10 -7.30 -4.18 0.89
N LEU A 11 -7.18 -2.88 1.16
CA LEU A 11 -6.48 -1.94 0.30
C LEU A 11 -5.08 -1.74 0.87
N TYR A 12 -4.05 -2.05 0.10
CA TYR A 12 -2.66 -1.96 0.55
C TYR A 12 -1.81 -1.14 -0.42
N ARG A 13 -0.69 -0.60 0.08
CA ARG A 13 0.29 0.11 -0.75
C ARG A 13 1.08 -0.86 -1.61
N THR A 14 1.11 -0.68 -2.92
CA THR A 14 2.03 -1.43 -3.80
C THR A 14 3.42 -0.78 -3.86
N THR A 15 3.51 0.51 -3.54
CA THR A 15 4.77 1.26 -3.48
C THR A 15 4.95 1.92 -2.12
N ALA A 16 6.20 1.97 -1.65
CA ALA A 16 6.53 2.64 -0.40
C ALA A 16 6.22 4.15 -0.52
N LEU A 17 5.61 4.71 0.52
CA LEU A 17 5.52 6.15 0.69
C LEU A 17 6.86 6.66 1.21
N THR A 18 7.50 7.53 0.45
CA THR A 18 8.75 8.17 0.83
C THR A 18 8.54 9.66 1.01
N ARG A 19 9.34 10.26 1.89
CA ARG A 19 9.40 11.70 2.10
C ARG A 19 10.85 12.14 2.00
N GLN A 20 11.09 13.14 1.15
CA GLN A 20 12.36 13.84 1.09
C GLN A 20 12.37 14.92 2.18
N PRO A 21 13.27 14.86 3.18
CA PRO A 21 13.44 15.96 4.13
C PRO A 21 14.00 17.21 3.42
N GLU A 22 13.68 18.38 3.96
CA GLU A 22 14.23 19.64 3.46
C GLU A 22 15.74 19.69 3.65
N SER A 23 16.42 20.32 2.71
CA SER A 23 17.83 20.62 2.83
C SER A 23 18.05 21.71 3.87
N TYR A 24 19.20 21.67 4.56
CA TYR A 24 19.60 22.70 5.52
C TYR A 24 21.05 23.10 5.28
N THR A 25 21.43 24.25 5.84
CA THR A 25 22.84 24.70 5.84
C THR A 25 23.45 24.35 7.19
N ASP A 26 24.58 23.67 7.19
CA ASP A 26 25.29 23.33 8.42
C ASP A 26 26.13 24.50 8.97
N ALA A 27 26.82 24.27 10.09
CA ALA A 27 27.63 25.29 10.75
C ALA A 27 28.84 25.75 9.89
N ASP A 28 29.26 24.92 8.94
CA ASP A 28 30.37 25.22 8.03
C ASP A 28 29.89 25.93 6.74
N GLY A 29 28.60 26.27 6.66
CA GLY A 29 27.99 26.94 5.51
C GLY A 29 27.70 26.02 4.33
N LYS A 30 27.77 24.70 4.51
CA LYS A 30 27.50 23.72 3.45
C LYS A 30 26.03 23.32 3.42
N THR A 31 25.48 23.22 2.21
CA THR A 31 24.14 22.66 2.01
C THR A 31 24.15 21.15 2.15
N ILE A 32 23.35 20.64 3.08
CA ILE A 32 23.12 19.22 3.30
C ILE A 32 21.71 18.88 2.83
N THR A 33 21.61 17.90 1.93
CA THR A 33 20.32 17.32 1.52
C THR A 33 20.22 15.91 2.09
N PRO A 34 19.35 15.66 3.08
CA PRO A 34 19.19 14.34 3.67
C PRO A 34 18.70 13.31 2.65
N SER A 35 18.98 12.02 2.88
CA SER A 35 18.40 10.95 2.06
C SER A 35 16.87 10.86 2.24
N PRO A 36 16.13 10.42 1.22
CA PRO A 36 14.70 10.13 1.37
C PRO A 36 14.45 9.10 2.47
N MET A 37 13.40 9.33 3.26
CA MET A 37 12.95 8.40 4.30
C MET A 37 11.68 7.68 3.87
N VAL A 38 11.60 6.37 4.13
CA VAL A 38 10.35 5.61 3.99
C VAL A 38 9.48 5.89 5.21
N ILE A 39 8.29 6.43 4.99
CA ILE A 39 7.30 6.71 6.05
C ILE A 39 6.18 5.67 6.10
N SER A 40 5.95 4.93 5.01
CA SER A 40 5.10 3.75 5.01
C SER A 40 5.63 2.78 3.95
N PRO A 41 6.01 1.54 4.31
CA PRO A 41 6.56 0.58 3.36
C PRO A 41 5.49 0.11 2.34
N ALA A 42 5.97 -0.46 1.24
CA ALA A 42 5.09 -1.27 0.39
C ALA A 42 4.52 -2.44 1.20
N GLY A 43 3.27 -2.80 0.92
CA GLY A 43 2.51 -3.81 1.65
C GLY A 43 1.70 -3.25 2.82
N THR A 44 1.89 -1.99 3.25
CA THR A 44 1.08 -1.42 4.33
C THR A 44 -0.40 -1.42 3.96
N VAL A 45 -1.23 -2.07 4.77
CA VAL A 45 -2.69 -2.03 4.65
C VAL A 45 -3.21 -0.70 5.15
N VAL A 46 -3.95 0.00 4.30
CA VAL A 46 -4.52 1.34 4.58
C VAL A 46 -6.03 1.32 4.75
N GLY A 47 -6.70 0.22 4.38
CA GLY A 47 -8.13 0.09 4.53
C GLY A 47 -8.60 -1.36 4.43
N MET A 48 -9.80 -1.60 4.97
CA MET A 48 -10.54 -2.85 4.85
C MET A 48 -11.95 -2.53 4.36
N GLN A 49 -12.47 -3.33 3.44
CA GLN A 49 -13.81 -3.16 2.89
C GLN A 49 -14.46 -4.51 2.58
N LEU A 50 -15.73 -4.63 2.92
CA LEU A 50 -16.59 -5.72 2.45
C LEU A 50 -17.09 -5.38 1.04
N LEU A 51 -16.64 -6.14 0.04
CA LEU A 51 -16.99 -5.95 -1.37
C LEU A 51 -17.50 -7.26 -1.97
N THR A 52 -18.49 -7.18 -2.85
CA THR A 52 -18.94 -8.31 -3.67
C THR A 52 -18.08 -8.50 -4.92
N THR A 53 -17.39 -7.45 -5.38
CA THR A 53 -16.44 -7.45 -6.50
C THR A 53 -15.52 -6.23 -6.42
N THR A 54 -14.31 -6.34 -6.97
CA THR A 54 -13.40 -5.20 -7.21
C THR A 54 -13.49 -4.68 -8.65
N ALA A 55 -14.24 -5.36 -9.53
CA ALA A 55 -14.42 -4.95 -10.91
C ALA A 55 -15.11 -3.58 -10.99
N GLY A 56 -14.53 -2.67 -11.79
CA GLY A 56 -15.04 -1.31 -11.96
C GLY A 56 -14.62 -0.32 -10.85
N ILE A 57 -13.87 -0.76 -9.84
CA ILE A 57 -13.29 0.15 -8.85
C ILE A 57 -11.95 0.66 -9.36
N ALA A 58 -11.87 1.96 -9.61
CA ALA A 58 -10.61 2.63 -9.92
C ALA A 58 -9.77 2.74 -8.65
N VAL A 59 -8.64 2.03 -8.62
CA VAL A 59 -7.68 2.10 -7.51
C VAL A 59 -6.61 3.15 -7.85
N PRO A 60 -6.32 4.11 -6.95
CA PRO A 60 -5.25 5.07 -7.17
C PRO A 60 -3.88 4.39 -7.34
N ASP A 61 -3.00 5.04 -8.10
CA ASP A 61 -1.63 4.55 -8.29
C ASP A 61 -0.92 4.34 -6.94
N GLY A 62 -0.13 3.27 -6.88
CA GLY A 62 0.56 2.87 -5.65
C GLY A 62 -0.31 2.12 -4.65
N PHE A 63 -1.53 1.72 -5.03
CA PHE A 63 -2.41 0.88 -4.21
C PHE A 63 -2.99 -0.29 -5.01
N ALA A 64 -3.41 -1.34 -4.30
CA ALA A 64 -4.14 -2.46 -4.87
C ALA A 64 -5.06 -3.10 -3.82
N PHE A 65 -6.11 -3.77 -4.30
CA PHE A 65 -6.91 -4.65 -3.45
C PHE A 65 -6.33 -6.06 -3.39
N ALA A 66 -6.45 -6.70 -2.24
CA ALA A 66 -6.26 -8.15 -2.08
C ALA A 66 -7.40 -8.74 -1.26
N LEU A 67 -7.77 -9.98 -1.57
CA LEU A 67 -8.74 -10.72 -0.77
C LEU A 67 -8.10 -11.14 0.55
N ASP A 68 -8.71 -10.77 1.66
CA ASP A 68 -8.33 -11.21 3.01
C ASP A 68 -9.48 -12.01 3.62
N ALA A 69 -9.68 -13.22 3.08
CA ALA A 69 -10.77 -14.11 3.50
C ALA A 69 -10.67 -14.51 4.99
N ALA A 70 -9.47 -14.48 5.57
CA ALA A 70 -9.22 -14.83 6.97
C ALA A 70 -9.36 -13.62 7.91
N GLY A 71 -9.43 -12.39 7.40
CA GLY A 71 -9.52 -11.18 8.22
C GLY A 71 -8.25 -10.92 9.05
N THR A 72 -7.09 -11.38 8.56
CA THR A 72 -5.84 -11.36 9.31
C THR A 72 -5.08 -10.04 9.22
N TYR A 73 -5.48 -9.14 8.31
CA TYR A 73 -4.70 -7.95 7.97
C TYR A 73 -5.43 -6.66 8.37
N PRO A 74 -5.35 -6.23 9.65
CA PRO A 74 -5.87 -4.93 10.06
C PRO A 74 -5.09 -3.78 9.42
N VAL A 75 -5.67 -2.58 9.42
CA VAL A 75 -4.97 -1.36 8.97
C VAL A 75 -3.67 -1.16 9.76
N GLY A 76 -2.59 -0.82 9.04
CA GLY A 76 -1.23 -0.69 9.58
C GLY A 76 -0.41 -1.98 9.55
N SER A 77 -1.03 -3.14 9.32
CA SER A 77 -0.30 -4.39 9.08
C SER A 77 0.44 -4.37 7.73
N ILE A 78 1.38 -5.31 7.57
CA ILE A 78 2.10 -5.51 6.30
C ILE A 78 1.55 -6.76 5.61
N TYR A 79 0.95 -6.55 4.45
CA TYR A 79 0.59 -7.59 3.51
C TYR A 79 1.73 -7.81 2.52
N THR A 80 2.25 -9.03 2.44
CA THR A 80 3.21 -9.43 1.41
C THR A 80 2.43 -10.10 0.28
N PRO A 81 2.32 -9.46 -0.90
CA PRO A 81 1.64 -10.08 -2.03
C PRO A 81 2.38 -11.35 -2.44
N PRO A 82 1.66 -12.41 -2.87
CA PRO A 82 2.30 -13.53 -3.55
C PRO A 82 3.17 -13.00 -4.69
N ALA A 83 4.35 -13.59 -4.90
CA ALA A 83 5.17 -13.27 -6.05
C ALA A 83 4.30 -13.41 -7.31
N ALA A 84 4.24 -12.35 -8.12
CA ALA A 84 3.50 -12.38 -9.36
C ALA A 84 4.00 -13.58 -10.17
N THR A 85 3.14 -14.57 -10.39
CA THR A 85 3.46 -15.66 -11.29
C THR A 85 3.54 -15.01 -12.66
N ALA A 86 4.75 -14.80 -13.17
CA ALA A 86 4.94 -14.32 -14.53
C ALA A 86 4.31 -15.36 -15.46
N ALA A 87 3.12 -15.07 -15.98
CA ALA A 87 2.56 -15.82 -17.08
C ALA A 87 3.50 -15.58 -18.27
N THR A 88 4.24 -16.63 -18.65
CA THR A 88 4.97 -16.69 -19.91
C THR A 88 4.01 -17.16 -21.00
#